data_AF-A0A7H1QD93-F1
#
_entry.id   AF-A0A7H1QD93-F1
#
_cell.length_a   1.000
_cell.length_b   1.000
_cell.length_c   1.000
_cell.angle_alpha   90.00
_cell.angle_beta   90.00
_cell.angle_gamma   90.00
#
_symmetry.space_group_name_H-M   'P 1'
#
loop_
_entity.id
_entity.type
_entity.pdbx_description
1 polymer ?
#
loop_
_entity_poly.entity_id
_entity_poly.type
_entity_poly.pdbx_seq_one_letter_code
_entity_poly.pdbx_strand_id
1 'polypeptide(L)' 'MSQQPAPAPARQPLDEHAAESVLAYAAAERAKTDVLASVLEDIAANGYPAPESGVPWETARDAHLARLADEQPRVA' A
#
# COMPACT_ATOMS: atom_id res chain seq x y z
N MET A 1 -21.28 -3.25 -34.11
CA MET A 1 -19.92 -2.69 -34.14
C MET A 1 -19.15 -3.33 -32.99
N SER A 2 -18.45 -4.45 -33.25
CA SER A 2 -17.63 -5.13 -32.24
C SER A 2 -16.26 -4.48 -32.22
N GLN A 3 -15.93 -3.74 -31.15
CA GLN A 3 -14.57 -3.25 -30.93
C GLN A 3 -13.73 -4.42 -30.43
N GLN A 4 -13.05 -5.11 -31.34
CA GLN A 4 -12.04 -6.09 -30.95
C GLN A 4 -10.90 -5.33 -30.25
N PRO A 5 -10.49 -5.74 -29.03
CA PRO A 5 -9.40 -5.07 -28.33
C PRO A 5 -8.16 -5.04 -29.22
N ALA A 6 -7.49 -3.89 -29.28
CA ALA A 6 -6.23 -3.78 -30.00
C ALA A 6 -5.23 -4.83 -29.46
N PRO A 7 -4.42 -5.46 -30.33
CA PRO A 7 -3.44 -6.44 -29.91
C PRO A 7 -2.49 -5.81 -28.88
N ALA A 8 -2.31 -6.49 -27.75
CA ALA A 8 -1.44 -6.01 -26.69
C ALA A 8 -0.01 -5.86 -27.22
N PRO A 9 0.71 -4.79 -26.83
CA PRO A 9 2.10 -4.61 -27.24
C PRO A 9 2.97 -5.77 -26.73
N ALA A 10 4.01 -6.11 -27.50
CA ALA A 10 4.98 -7.11 -27.09
C ALA A 10 5.63 -6.71 -25.76
N ARG A 11 5.59 -7.59 -24.75
CA ARG A 11 6.17 -7.35 -23.43
C ARG A 11 7.57 -7.94 -23.36
N GLN A 12 8.53 -7.16 -22.86
CA GLN A 12 9.87 -7.67 -22.54
C GLN A 12 9.81 -8.48 -21.22
N PRO A 13 10.41 -9.68 -21.16
CA PRO A 13 10.48 -10.45 -19.92
C PRO A 13 11.37 -9.74 -18.89
N LEU A 14 10.97 -9.81 -17.62
CA LEU A 14 11.81 -9.42 -16.48
C LEU A 14 12.81 -10.56 -16.19
N ASP A 15 13.95 -10.21 -15.61
CA ASP A 15 14.77 -11.22 -14.93
C ASP A 15 14.03 -11.79 -13.71
N GLU A 16 14.48 -12.95 -13.24
CA GLU A 16 13.83 -13.69 -12.15
C GLU A 16 13.72 -12.86 -10.87
N HIS A 17 14.78 -12.15 -10.50
CA HIS A 17 14.81 -11.35 -9.27
C HIS A 17 13.87 -10.14 -9.34
N ALA A 18 13.82 -9.45 -10.48
CA ALA A 18 12.88 -8.37 -10.70
C ALA A 18 11.42 -8.87 -10.69
N ALA A 19 11.15 -10.04 -11.27
CA ALA A 19 9.83 -10.66 -11.22
C ALA A 19 9.42 -11.01 -9.79
N GLU A 20 10.31 -11.61 -9.00
CA GLU A 20 10.09 -11.90 -7.58
C GLU A 20 9.81 -10.65 -6.76
N SER A 21 10.58 -9.58 -6.99
CA SER A 21 10.40 -8.30 -6.29
C SER A 21 9.02 -7.69 -6.54
N VAL A 22 8.54 -7.73 -7.79
CA VAL A 22 7.20 -7.26 -8.14
C VAL A 22 6.12 -8.15 -7.51
N LEU A 23 6.31 -9.47 -7.47
CA LEU A 23 5.38 -10.39 -6.83
C LEU A 23 5.32 -10.18 -5.31
N ALA A 24 6.47 -9.97 -4.66
CA ALA A 24 6.55 -9.68 -3.23
C ALA A 24 5.84 -8.36 -2.90
N TYR A 25 6.07 -7.31 -3.69
CA TYR A 25 5.36 -6.05 -3.54
C TYR A 25 3.85 -6.23 -3.72
N ALA A 26 3.42 -6.97 -4.75
CA ALA A 26 2.01 -7.26 -4.97
C ALA A 26 1.36 -8.07 -3.83
N ALA A 27 2.11 -8.97 -3.18
CA ALA A 27 1.63 -9.68 -2.00
C ALA A 27 1.48 -8.74 -0.79
N ALA A 28 2.45 -7.84 -0.58
CA ALA A 28 2.38 -6.83 0.48
C ALA A 28 1.19 -5.88 0.29
N GLU A 29 0.91 -5.43 -0.94
CA GLU A 29 -0.23 -4.56 -1.24
C GLU A 29 -1.58 -5.26 -1.03
N ARG A 30 -1.68 -6.54 -1.40
CA ARG A 30 -2.88 -7.35 -1.09
C ARG A 30 -3.10 -7.46 0.41
N ALA A 31 -2.06 -7.79 1.18
CA ALA A 31 -2.16 -7.89 2.63
C ALA A 31 -2.60 -6.56 3.28
N LYS A 32 -2.07 -5.42 2.83
CA LYS A 32 -2.52 -4.09 3.30
C LYS A 32 -3.99 -3.84 2.98
N THR A 33 -4.44 -4.26 1.79
CA THR A 33 -5.83 -4.12 1.35
C THR A 33 -6.77 -4.95 2.21
N ASP A 34 -6.40 -6.19 2.53
CA ASP A 34 -7.20 -7.06 3.40
C ASP A 34 -7.34 -6.48 4.81
N VAL A 35 -6.26 -5.90 5.36
CA VAL A 35 -6.31 -5.20 6.64
C VAL A 35 -7.23 -3.97 6.57
N LEU A 36 -7.11 -3.15 5.53
CA LEU A 36 -7.97 -1.98 5.36
C LEU A 36 -9.44 -2.37 5.24
N ALA A 37 -9.75 -3.38 4.42
CA ALA A 37 -11.10 -3.90 4.26
C ALA A 37 -11.68 -4.35 5.61
N SER A 38 -10.92 -5.13 6.39
CA SER A 38 -11.34 -5.58 7.72
C SER A 38 -11.62 -4.41 8.68
N VAL A 39 -10.80 -3.36 8.67
CA VAL A 39 -11.05 -2.17 9.51
C VAL A 39 -12.31 -1.43 9.08
N LEU A 40 -12.54 -1.28 7.78
CA LEU A 40 -13.74 -0.60 7.26
C LEU A 40 -15.01 -1.39 7.55
N GLU A 41 -14.95 -2.72 7.45
CA GLU A 41 -16.04 -3.62 7.82
C GLU A 41 -16.36 -3.55 9.33
N ASP A 42 -15.33 -3.48 10.17
CA ASP A 42 -15.49 -3.28 11.62
C ASP A 42 -16.15 -1.94 11.94
N ILE A 43 -15.68 -0.84 11.33
CA ILE A 43 -16.29 0.49 11.49
C ILE A 43 -17.76 0.48 11.02
N ALA A 44 -18.06 -0.20 9.91
CA ALA A 44 -19.43 -0.32 9.41
C ALA A 44 -20.34 -1.11 10.38
N ALA A 45 -19.80 -2.12 11.06
CA ALA A 45 -20.54 -2.95 12.00
C ALA A 45 -20.68 -2.31 13.40
N ASN A 46 -19.64 -1.63 13.87
CA ASN A 46 -19.48 -1.23 15.28
C ASN A 46 -19.40 0.29 15.50
N GLY A 47 -19.33 1.09 14.42
CA GLY A 47 -19.11 2.54 14.49
C GLY A 47 -17.63 2.90 14.63
N TYR A 48 -17.34 4.20 14.72
CA TYR A 48 -15.96 4.67 14.87
C TYR A 48 -15.36 4.29 16.24
N PRO A 49 -14.05 4.00 16.30
CA PRO A 49 -13.37 3.82 17.57
C PRO A 49 -13.45 5.11 18.41
N ALA A 50 -13.42 4.94 19.73
CA ALA A 50 -13.44 6.06 20.66
C ALA A 50 -12.24 7.00 20.41
N PRO A 51 -12.42 8.34 20.38
CA PRO A 51 -11.34 9.29 20.10
C PRO A 51 -10.11 9.12 21.01
N GLU A 52 -10.33 8.68 22.26
CA GLU A 52 -9.30 8.46 23.28
C GLU A 52 -8.42 7.25 22.97
N SER A 53 -8.88 6.35 22.10
CA SER A 53 -8.09 5.20 21.62
C SER A 53 -7.20 5.54 20.43
N GLY A 54 -7.41 6.70 19.81
CA GLY A 54 -6.63 7.19 18.68
C GLY A 54 -5.36 7.93 19.10
N VAL A 55 -4.55 8.26 18.11
CA VAL A 55 -3.39 9.16 18.25
C VAL A 55 -3.73 10.48 17.57
N PRO A 56 -3.46 11.65 18.18
CA PRO A 56 -3.61 12.94 17.50
C PRO A 56 -2.85 12.95 16.19
N TRP A 57 -3.47 13.50 15.14
CA TRP A 57 -2.92 13.47 13.79
C TRP A 57 -1.50 14.05 13.72
N GLU A 58 -1.26 15.15 14.42
CA GLU A 58 0.04 15.82 14.49
C GLU A 58 1.12 14.88 15.03
N THR A 59 0.82 14.12 16.08
CA THR A 59 1.74 13.16 16.67
C THR A 59 2.06 12.02 15.71
N ALA A 60 1.05 11.44 15.06
CA ALA A 60 1.24 10.36 14.09
C ALA A 60 2.04 10.81 12.86
N ARG A 61 1.71 12.01 12.34
CA ARG A 61 2.40 12.64 11.22
C ARG A 61 3.87 12.90 11.54
N ASP A 62 4.14 13.54 12.67
CA ASP A 62 5.51 13.95 13.03
C ASP A 62 6.40 12.73 13.30
N ALA A 63 5.86 11.70 13.95
CA ALA A 63 6.55 10.42 14.12
C ALA A 63 6.86 9.74 12.76
N HIS A 64 5.93 9.80 11.80
CA HIS A 64 6.16 9.25 10.46
C HIS A 64 7.23 10.03 9.70
N LEU A 65 7.19 11.36 9.74
CA LEU A 65 8.18 12.22 9.08
C LEU A 65 9.59 12.03 9.67
N ALA A 66 9.70 11.87 11.00
CA ALA A 66 10.97 11.55 11.64
C ALA A 66 11.56 10.23 11.13
N ARG A 67 10.74 9.17 11.04
CA ARG A 67 11.18 7.89 10.47
C ARG A 67 11.65 8.02 9.02
N LEU A 68 10.91 8.77 8.20
CA LEU A 68 11.32 9.00 6.80
C LEU A 68 12.64 9.77 6.71
N ALA A 69 12.88 10.72 7.62
CA ALA A 69 14.16 11.43 7.68
C ALA A 69 15.32 10.51 8.08
N ASP A 70 15.08 9.54 8.97
CA ASP A 70 16.06 8.55 9.40
C ASP A 70 16.30 7.44 8.36
N GLU A 71 15.27 7.08 7.58
CA GLU A 71 15.31 6.04 6.54
C GLU A 71 15.92 6.51 5.22
N GLN A 72 15.95 7.82 4.94
CA GLN A 72 16.62 8.36 3.76
C GLN A 72 18.14 8.12 3.86
N PRO A 73 18.75 7.32 2.96
CA PRO A 73 20.19 7.33 2.84
C PRO A 73 20.59 8.75 2.46
N ARG A 74 21.55 9.34 3.19
CA ARG A 74 22.24 10.56 2.75
C ARG A 74 22.79 10.26 1.36
N VAL A 75 22.12 10.75 0.33
CA VAL A 75 22.61 10.67 -1.04
C VAL A 75 23.96 11.39 -1.02
N ALA A 76 25.03 10.62 -1.17
CA ALA A 76 26.41 11.08 -1.27
C ALA A 76 26.81 11.13 -2.74
#